data_AF-A0A6P4YY48-F1
#
_entry.id   AF-A0A6P4YY48-F1
#
_cell.length_a   1.000
_cell.length_b   1.000
_cell.length_c   1.000
_cell.angle_alpha   90.00
_cell.angle_beta   90.00
_cell.angle_gamma   90.00
#
_symmetry.space_group_name_H-M   'P 1'
#
loop_
_entity.id
_entity.type
_entity.pdbx_description
1 polymer ?
#
loop_
_entity_poly.entity_id
_entity_poly.type
_entity_poly.pdbx_seq_one_letter_code
_entity_poly.pdbx_strand_id
1 'polypeptide(L)'
;MRTSVRLHPPSLFFTWVHVRAFLCTKMFLYYYLGDGGERVYTLKKVDPHGKPTLSAHPARFSPDDKYSRHRITIKKRFGLLLTQQAKPVM
;
A
#
# COMPACT_ATOMS: atom_id res chain seq x y z
N MET A 1 -29.35 -33.15 -49.35
CA MET A 1 -28.04 -32.82 -49.95
C MET A 1 -27.60 -31.46 -49.42
N ARG A 2 -26.63 -31.47 -48.52
CA ARG A 2 -26.18 -30.33 -47.73
C ARG A 2 -24.70 -30.15 -48.02
N THR A 3 -24.32 -29.13 -48.78
CA THR A 3 -22.98 -28.50 -48.75
C THR A 3 -22.94 -27.34 -49.74
N SER A 4 -22.92 -26.12 -49.22
CA SER A 4 -22.25 -25.00 -49.88
C SER A 4 -21.64 -24.15 -48.79
N VAL A 5 -20.34 -24.33 -48.61
CA VAL A 5 -19.49 -23.53 -47.74
C VAL A 5 -19.03 -22.33 -48.58
N ARG A 6 -19.36 -21.12 -48.14
CA ARG A 6 -18.72 -19.90 -48.61
C ARG A 6 -18.28 -19.07 -47.42
N LEU A 7 -16.96 -18.95 -47.28
CA LEU A 7 -16.25 -18.15 -46.30
C LEU A 7 -16.29 -16.68 -46.71
N HIS A 8 -16.60 -15.79 -45.76
CA HIS A 8 -16.27 -14.37 -45.84
C HIS A 8 -15.83 -13.88 -44.44
N PRO A 9 -14.56 -13.47 -44.24
CA PRO A 9 -14.21 -12.39 -43.30
C PRO A 9 -14.52 -11.05 -44.02
N PRO A 10 -14.75 -9.90 -43.35
CA PRO A 10 -13.97 -9.39 -42.21
C PRO A 10 -14.76 -8.51 -41.21
N SER A 11 -14.21 -8.27 -40.02
CA SER A 11 -14.18 -6.91 -39.44
C SER A 11 -13.33 -6.89 -38.18
N LEU A 12 -12.17 -6.28 -38.31
CA LEU A 12 -11.34 -5.81 -37.22
C LEU A 12 -12.09 -4.67 -36.49
N PHE A 13 -12.97 -5.01 -35.55
CA PHE A 13 -13.37 -4.07 -34.50
C PHE A 13 -12.71 -4.51 -33.19
N PHE A 14 -11.42 -4.17 -33.14
CA PHE A 14 -10.53 -4.18 -32.01
C PHE A 14 -11.19 -3.40 -30.86
N THR A 15 -11.80 -4.11 -29.90
CA THR A 15 -12.42 -3.51 -28.71
C THR A 15 -11.33 -2.98 -27.79
N TRP A 16 -10.88 -1.77 -28.09
CA TRP A 16 -10.03 -0.93 -27.26
C TRP A 16 -10.82 -0.35 -26.08
N VAL A 17 -11.35 -1.21 -25.21
CA VAL A 17 -11.90 -0.80 -23.90
C VAL A 17 -11.75 -1.95 -22.93
N HIS A 18 -10.54 -2.21 -22.44
CA HIS A 18 -10.37 -2.83 -21.13
C HIS A 18 -9.37 -2.03 -20.30
N VAL A 19 -9.95 -1.06 -19.61
CA VAL A 19 -9.67 -0.74 -18.21
C VAL A 19 -8.26 -0.21 -17.92
N ARG A 20 -8.16 1.12 -18.01
CA ARG A 20 -7.40 1.91 -17.04
C ARG A 20 -7.80 1.49 -15.63
N ALA A 21 -7.02 0.63 -15.00
CA ALA A 21 -7.02 0.50 -13.56
C ALA A 21 -5.70 -0.13 -13.09
N PHE A 22 -4.67 0.69 -12.93
CA PHE A 22 -3.62 0.43 -11.95
C PHE A 22 -4.30 0.55 -10.57
N LEU A 23 -5.09 -0.45 -10.22
CA LEU A 23 -5.75 -0.56 -8.93
C LEU A 23 -4.64 -0.72 -7.90
N CYS A 24 -4.61 0.22 -6.96
CA CYS A 24 -3.93 0.10 -5.67
C CYS A 24 -3.93 -1.38 -5.24
N THR A 25 -2.77 -2.02 -5.39
CA THR A 25 -2.55 -3.38 -4.90
C THR A 25 -2.77 -3.31 -3.39
N LYS A 26 -3.87 -3.89 -2.91
CA LYS A 26 -4.09 -4.10 -1.48
C LYS A 26 -2.96 -5.00 -1.02
N MET A 27 -1.93 -4.42 -0.42
CA MET A 27 -0.80 -5.18 0.05
C MET A 27 -1.16 -5.80 1.41
N PHE A 28 -1.12 -7.13 1.46
CA PHE A 28 -1.55 -7.94 2.61
C PHE A 28 -0.39 -8.35 3.53
N LEU A 29 0.82 -7.84 3.29
CA LEU A 29 1.96 -8.20 4.11
C LEU A 29 1.95 -7.38 5.40
N TYR A 30 1.92 -8.08 6.52
CA TYR A 30 1.98 -7.52 7.85
C TYR A 30 3.28 -7.92 8.56
N TYR A 31 3.57 -7.26 9.67
CA TYR A 31 4.65 -7.63 10.56
C TYR A 31 4.30 -7.36 12.03
N TYR A 32 5.01 -8.02 12.93
CA TYR A 32 5.12 -7.67 14.34
C TYR A 32 6.60 -7.58 14.73
N LEU A 33 6.89 -7.00 15.89
CA LEU A 33 8.24 -6.94 16.43
C LEU A 33 8.47 -8.17 17.30
N GLY A 34 9.50 -8.95 16.96
CA GLY A 34 9.98 -10.06 17.80
C GLY A 34 10.74 -9.55 19.03
N ASP A 35 11.23 -10.48 19.84
CA ASP A 35 11.88 -10.15 21.12
C ASP A 35 13.21 -9.38 20.94
N GLY A 36 13.89 -9.57 19.81
CA GLY A 36 15.10 -8.83 19.43
C GLY A 36 14.82 -7.51 18.69
N GLY A 37 13.55 -7.12 18.52
CA GLY A 37 13.15 -5.94 17.76
C GLY A 37 13.18 -6.14 16.23
N GLU A 38 13.42 -7.37 15.75
CA GLU A 38 13.32 -7.71 14.34
C GLU A 38 11.88 -7.73 13.84
N ARG A 39 11.68 -7.43 12.56
CA ARG A 39 10.37 -7.52 11.93
C ARG A 39 10.11 -8.95 11.48
N VAL A 40 9.14 -9.61 12.11
CA VAL A 40 8.67 -10.94 11.69
C VAL A 40 7.45 -10.75 10.79
N TYR A 41 7.57 -11.16 9.53
CA TYR A 41 6.53 -10.98 8.53
C TYR A 41 5.46 -12.07 8.59
N THR A 42 4.22 -11.69 8.31
CA THR A 42 3.07 -12.58 8.37
C THR A 42 1.93 -12.07 7.48
N LEU A 43 1.03 -12.97 7.11
CA LEU A 43 -0.25 -12.63 6.45
C LEU A 43 -1.41 -12.60 7.44
N LYS A 44 -1.19 -13.06 8.69
CA LYS A 44 -2.19 -13.01 9.76
C LYS A 44 -2.32 -11.58 10.28
N LYS A 45 -3.53 -11.20 10.70
CA LYS A 45 -3.82 -9.87 11.28
C LYS A 45 -3.48 -9.75 12.76
N VAL A 46 -3.14 -10.88 13.40
CA VAL A 46 -2.89 -11.00 14.83
C VAL A 46 -1.59 -11.78 15.00
N ASP A 47 -0.76 -11.31 15.92
CA ASP A 47 0.49 -11.95 16.29
C ASP A 47 0.24 -13.21 17.17
N PRO A 48 1.27 -14.02 17.48
CA PRO A 48 1.13 -15.18 18.35
C PRO A 48 0.68 -14.84 19.79
N HIS A 49 0.81 -13.58 20.22
CA HIS A 49 0.47 -13.09 21.56
C HIS A 49 -0.91 -12.41 21.62
N GLY A 50 -1.67 -12.39 20.52
CA GLY A 50 -2.99 -11.76 20.43
C GLY A 50 -2.98 -10.26 20.11
N LYS A 51 -1.83 -9.62 19.87
CA LYS A 51 -1.75 -8.19 19.48
C LYS A 51 -1.96 -8.02 17.98
N PRO A 52 -2.52 -6.88 17.53
CA PRO A 52 -2.71 -6.61 16.12
C PRO A 52 -1.39 -6.40 15.40
N THR A 53 -1.23 -6.97 14.21
CA THR A 53 -0.05 -6.80 13.36
C THR A 53 -0.11 -5.49 12.57
N LEU A 54 1.06 -4.95 12.22
CA LEU A 54 1.20 -3.69 11.48
C LEU A 54 1.41 -3.93 9.98
N SER A 55 0.96 -3.01 9.13
CA SER A 55 1.24 -3.05 7.69
C SER A 55 2.75 -2.94 7.44
N ALA A 56 3.33 -3.86 6.67
CA ALA A 56 4.73 -3.79 6.28
C ALA A 56 5.03 -2.65 5.29
N HIS A 57 3.99 -2.07 4.70
CA HIS A 57 4.11 -1.05 3.65
C HIS A 57 4.05 0.36 4.23
N PRO A 58 4.91 1.28 3.73
CA PRO A 58 4.89 2.67 4.17
C PRO A 58 3.58 3.36 3.76
N ALA A 59 3.19 4.38 4.52
CA ALA A 59 2.07 5.23 4.15
C ALA A 59 2.35 5.93 2.80
N ARG A 60 1.31 6.00 1.94
CA ARG A 60 1.43 6.61 0.61
C ARG A 60 1.84 8.07 0.72
N PHE A 61 2.95 8.42 0.06
CA PHE A 61 3.37 9.81 -0.08
C PHE A 61 2.44 10.56 -1.04
N SER A 62 2.09 11.79 -0.68
CA SER A 62 1.38 12.74 -1.56
C SER A 62 2.07 14.10 -1.43
N PRO A 63 2.42 14.77 -2.53
CA PRO A 63 3.03 16.10 -2.47
C PRO A 63 2.15 17.15 -1.75
N ASP A 64 0.84 17.11 -1.99
CA ASP A 64 -0.12 18.08 -1.43
C ASP A 64 -0.39 17.91 0.07
N ASP A 65 -0.28 16.69 0.60
CA ASP A 65 -0.49 16.33 2.02
C ASP A 65 -1.32 17.32 2.88
N LYS A 66 -2.63 17.36 2.59
CA LYS A 66 -3.61 18.28 3.22
C LYS A 66 -3.63 18.25 4.75
N TYR A 67 -3.20 17.14 5.36
CA TYR A 67 -3.20 16.94 6.81
C TYR A 67 -1.82 17.10 7.45
N SER A 68 -0.82 17.64 6.71
CA SER A 68 0.53 17.94 7.19
C SER A 68 0.53 18.72 8.51
N ARG A 69 -0.29 19.78 8.61
CA ARG A 69 -0.45 20.59 9.83
C ARG A 69 -0.84 19.75 11.04
N HIS A 70 -1.83 18.87 10.88
CA HIS A 70 -2.30 17.99 11.96
C HIS A 70 -1.21 17.01 12.40
N ARG A 71 -0.49 16.41 11.44
CA ARG A 71 0.64 15.51 11.72
C ARG A 71 1.72 16.23 12.53
N ILE A 72 2.09 17.45 12.16
CA ILE A 72 3.11 18.24 12.87
C ILE A 72 2.63 18.62 14.27
N THR A 73 1.38 19.08 14.43
CA THR A 73 0.81 19.42 15.74
C THR A 73 0.83 18.22 16.69
N ILE A 74 0.42 17.03 16.23
CA ILE A 74 0.45 15.81 17.05
C ILE A 74 1.88 15.49 17.46
N LYS A 75 2.83 15.50 16.53
CA LYS A 75 4.25 15.27 16.85
C LYS A 75 4.78 16.27 17.89
N LYS A 76 4.40 17.55 17.78
CA LYS A 76 4.80 18.61 18.71
C LYS A 76 4.29 18.35 20.13
N ARG A 77 3.02 17.93 20.28
CA ARG A 77 2.42 17.65 21.60
C ARG A 77 3.12 16.51 22.34
N PHE A 78 3.59 15.51 21.61
CA PHE A 78 4.28 14.35 22.17
C PHE A 78 5.81 14.50 22.21
N GLY A 79 6.36 15.68 21.90
CA GLY A 79 7.81 15.89 21.93
C GLY A 79 8.59 15.12 20.85
N LEU A 80 7.91 14.64 19.80
CA LEU A 80 8.49 13.76 18.77
C LEU A 80 9.14 14.54 17.61
N LEU A 81 9.14 15.87 17.64
CA LEU A 81 9.85 16.65 16.62
C LEU A 81 11.35 16.65 16.92
N LEU A 82 12.16 16.44 15.89
CA LEU A 82 13.62 16.52 15.99
C LEU A 82 14.10 17.88 16.50
N THR A 83 13.36 18.95 16.19
CA THR A 83 13.64 20.32 16.67
C THR A 83 13.42 20.50 18.18
N GLN A 84 12.70 19.58 18.84
CA GLN A 84 12.51 19.57 20.29
C GLN A 84 13.57 18.73 21.02
N GLN A 85 14.31 17.88 20.30
CA GLN A 85 15.34 17.02 20.87
C GLN A 85 16.63 17.81 21.07
N ALA A 86 17.42 17.45 22.09
CA ALA A 86 18.74 18.03 22.28
C ALA A 86 19.60 17.77 21.03
N LYS A 87 20.46 18.74 20.68
CA LYS A 87 21.41 18.54 19.58
C LYS A 87 22.27 17.32 19.90
N PRO A 88 22.46 16.39 18.96
CA PRO A 88 23.39 15.29 19.19
C PRO A 88 24.77 15.89 19.48
N VAL A 89 25.37 15.45 20.58
CA VAL A 89 26.76 15.79 20.89
C VAL A 89 27.61 15.02 19.87
N MET A 90 28.33 15.76 19.04
CA MET A 90 29.29 15.22 18.07
C MET A 90 30.53 14.71 18.80
#